data_AF-A0A968DB40-F1
#
_entry.id   AF-A0A968DB40-F1
#
_cell.length_a   1.000
_cell.length_b   1.000
_cell.length_c   1.000
_cell.angle_alpha   90.00
_cell.angle_beta   90.00
_cell.angle_gamma   90.00
#
_symmetry.space_group_name_H-M   'P 1'
#
loop_
_entity.id
_entity.type
_entity.pdbx_description
1 polymer ?
#
loop_
_entity_poly.entity_id
_entity_poly.type
_entity_poly.pdbx_seq_one_letter_code
_entity_poly.pdbx_strand_id
1 'polypeptide(L)'
;GRDVVVVDNYANSSPRVIEALRALTSADLVAVEADLRDRHAMRRAFDIHGVDEVIHFAAHKAVGESVEKPLAYYDNNLGSTISLLEVMADAGVRRLVFSSS
;
A
#
# COMPACT_ATOMS: atom_id res chain seq x y z
N GLY A 1 19.43 -7.71 4.96
CA GLY A 1 18.13 -7.74 4.27
C GLY A 1 17.69 -6.31 4.02
N ARG A 2 16.49 -6.10 3.47
CA ARG A 2 15.84 -4.80 3.48
C ARG A 2 14.79 -4.78 4.60
N ASP A 3 14.64 -3.65 5.26
CA ASP A 3 13.54 -3.44 6.20
C ASP A 3 12.26 -3.20 5.40
N VAL A 4 11.16 -3.80 5.85
CA VAL A 4 9.88 -3.80 5.13
C VAL A 4 8.80 -3.26 6.05
N VAL A 5 8.03 -2.30 5.54
CA VAL A 5 6.78 -1.82 6.12
C VAL A 5 5.66 -2.20 5.17
N VAL A 6 4.66 -2.90 5.66
CA VAL A 6 3.45 -3.24 4.90
C VAL A 6 2.37 -2.22 5.23
N VAL A 7 1.70 -1.68 4.22
CA VAL A 7 0.49 -0.87 4.38
C VAL A 7 -0.65 -1.55 3.64
N ASP A 8 -1.74 -1.88 4.34
CA ASP A 8 -2.92 -2.55 3.77
C ASP A 8 -4.17 -2.13 4.57
N ASN A 9 -5.32 -2.02 3.92
CA ASN A 9 -6.61 -1.78 4.60
C ASN A 9 -7.41 -3.08 4.80
N TYR A 10 -6.85 -4.21 4.41
CA TYR A 10 -7.40 -5.57 4.47
C TYR A 10 -8.73 -5.76 3.73
N ALA A 11 -9.08 -4.88 2.79
CA ALA A 11 -10.33 -4.98 2.04
C ALA A 11 -10.43 -6.27 1.19
N ASN A 12 -9.28 -6.86 0.83
CA ASN A 12 -9.20 -8.13 0.11
C ASN A 12 -8.03 -9.01 0.60
N SER A 13 -7.60 -8.82 1.84
CA SER A 13 -6.52 -9.56 2.49
C SER A 13 -6.87 -9.81 3.97
N SER A 14 -5.95 -10.34 4.77
CA SER A 14 -6.20 -10.63 6.18
C SER A 14 -4.97 -10.32 7.04
N PRO A 15 -5.14 -9.73 8.24
CA PRO A 15 -4.05 -9.54 9.20
C PRO A 15 -3.29 -10.82 9.55
N ARG A 16 -3.94 -12.00 9.43
CA ARG A 16 -3.30 -13.32 9.64
C ARG A 16 -2.13 -13.57 8.70
N VAL A 17 -2.14 -12.95 7.51
CA VAL A 17 -1.00 -13.04 6.58
C VAL A 17 0.23 -12.36 7.16
N ILE A 18 0.06 -11.23 7.87
CA ILE A 18 1.17 -10.54 8.55
C ILE A 18 1.74 -11.42 9.66
N GLU A 19 0.89 -12.10 10.43
CA GLU A 19 1.34 -13.04 11.47
C GLU A 19 2.16 -14.19 10.87
N ALA A 20 1.69 -14.76 9.77
CA ALA A 20 2.42 -15.81 9.05
C ALA A 20 3.77 -15.30 8.50
N LEU A 21 3.79 -14.09 7.92
CA LEU A 21 5.03 -13.47 7.44
C LEU A 21 6.02 -13.23 8.58
N ARG A 22 5.54 -12.75 9.74
CA ARG A 22 6.37 -12.56 10.94
C ARG A 22 7.02 -13.88 11.41
N ALA A 23 6.26 -14.97 11.40
CA ALA A 23 6.76 -16.29 11.77
C ALA A 23 7.78 -16.87 10.78
N LEU A 24 7.67 -16.52 9.48
CA LEU A 24 8.55 -17.01 8.42
C LEU A 24 9.79 -16.14 8.16
N THR A 25 9.75 -14.87 8.56
CA THR A 25 10.79 -13.88 8.23
C THR A 25 11.37 -13.22 9.47
N SER A 26 10.64 -12.25 10.05
CA SER A 26 11.04 -11.50 11.24
C SER A 26 9.82 -11.10 12.06
N ALA A 27 9.88 -11.31 13.37
CA ALA A 27 8.82 -10.90 14.30
C ALA A 27 8.55 -9.38 14.28
N ASP A 28 9.57 -8.59 13.90
CA ASP A 28 9.52 -7.12 13.89
C ASP A 28 8.96 -6.53 12.58
N LEU A 29 8.42 -7.36 11.66
CA LEU A 29 7.78 -6.87 10.44
C LEU A 29 6.67 -5.86 10.81
N VAL A 30 6.85 -4.62 10.34
CA VAL A 30 5.89 -3.55 10.58
C VAL A 30 4.72 -3.70 9.61
N ALA A 31 3.51 -3.62 10.14
CA ALA A 31 2.29 -3.53 9.36
C ALA A 31 1.46 -2.35 9.85
N VAL A 32 1.05 -1.48 8.93
CA VAL A 32 0.21 -0.31 9.16
C VAL A 32 -1.13 -0.59 8.50
N GLU A 33 -2.19 -0.65 9.31
CA GLU A 33 -3.55 -0.74 8.79
C GLU A 33 -4.01 0.65 8.35
N ALA A 34 -4.08 0.88 7.04
CA ALA A 34 -4.51 2.15 6.48
C ALA A 34 -4.96 1.99 5.03
N ASP A 35 -5.92 2.84 4.63
CA ASP A 35 -6.22 3.06 3.22
C ASP A 35 -5.16 3.97 2.61
N LEU A 36 -4.62 3.62 1.45
CA LEU A 36 -3.61 4.45 0.78
C LEU A 36 -4.16 5.84 0.39
N ARG A 37 -5.47 6.02 0.30
CA ARG A 37 -6.12 7.33 0.08
C ARG A 37 -6.06 8.23 1.33
N ASP A 38 -5.80 7.69 2.51
CA ASP A 38 -5.52 8.48 3.71
C ASP A 38 -4.08 9.01 3.67
N ARG A 39 -3.91 10.17 3.02
CA ARG A 39 -2.62 10.87 2.91
C ARG A 39 -1.98 11.16 4.27
N HIS A 40 -2.77 11.42 5.30
CA HIS A 40 -2.23 11.72 6.62
C HIS A 40 -1.65 10.46 7.25
N ALA A 41 -2.32 9.31 7.14
CA ALA A 41 -1.77 8.03 7.56
C ALA A 41 -0.53 7.64 6.76
N MET A 42 -0.56 7.81 5.44
CA MET A 42 0.58 7.52 4.57
C MET A 42 1.80 8.40 4.90
N ARG A 43 1.60 9.71 5.11
CA ARG A 43 2.68 10.62 5.53
C ARG A 43 3.29 10.20 6.86
N ARG A 44 2.45 9.86 7.86
CA ARG A 44 2.95 9.33 9.15
C ARG A 44 3.78 8.06 8.97
N ALA A 45 3.35 7.14 8.10
CA ALA A 45 4.10 5.91 7.84
C ALA A 45 5.47 6.20 7.21
N PHE A 46 5.55 7.15 6.27
CA PHE A 46 6.82 7.57 5.66
C PHE A 46 7.75 8.23 6.69
N ASP A 47 7.21 9.14 7.51
CA ASP A 47 7.99 9.89 8.50
C ASP A 47 8.53 9.00 9.63
N ILE A 48 7.73 8.06 10.13
CA ILE A 48 8.12 7.17 11.23
C ILE A 48 9.15 6.13 10.77
N HIS A 49 9.04 5.64 9.54
CA HIS A 49 9.82 4.48 9.09
C HIS A 49 10.95 4.80 8.10
N GLY A 50 11.06 6.04 7.61
CA GLY A 50 12.15 6.43 6.71
C GLY A 50 12.13 5.66 5.38
N VAL A 51 11.00 5.71 4.68
CA VAL A 51 10.81 4.95 3.42
C VAL A 51 11.70 5.49 2.31
N ASP A 52 12.51 4.63 1.68
CA ASP A 52 13.37 5.01 0.55
C ASP A 52 12.86 4.54 -0.82
N GLU A 53 12.01 3.50 -0.84
CA GLU A 53 11.47 2.85 -2.05
C GLU A 53 10.08 2.29 -1.78
N VAL A 54 9.25 2.22 -2.82
CA VAL A 54 7.89 1.71 -2.74
C VAL A 54 7.65 0.61 -3.77
N ILE A 55 6.94 -0.44 -3.36
CA ILE A 55 6.34 -1.44 -4.24
C ILE A 55 4.81 -1.35 -4.09
N HIS A 56 4.11 -0.95 -5.14
CA HIS A 56 2.67 -0.67 -5.09
C HIS A 56 1.85 -1.83 -5.68
N PHE A 57 1.22 -2.60 -4.78
CA PHE A 57 0.30 -3.69 -5.12
C PHE A 57 -1.17 -3.39 -4.81
N ALA A 58 -1.47 -2.30 -4.10
CA ALA A 58 -2.81 -2.03 -3.58
C ALA A 58 -3.75 -1.58 -4.72
N ALA A 59 -4.63 -2.49 -5.13
CA ALA A 59 -5.63 -2.24 -6.17
C ALA A 59 -6.78 -3.25 -6.06
N HIS A 60 -7.97 -2.85 -6.50
CA HIS A 60 -8.99 -3.79 -6.91
C HIS A 60 -8.58 -4.44 -8.24
N LYS A 61 -8.71 -5.76 -8.34
CA LYS A 61 -8.15 -6.57 -9.44
C LYS A 61 -9.15 -7.46 -10.17
N ALA A 62 -10.41 -7.54 -9.72
CA ALA A 62 -11.39 -8.43 -10.34
C ALA A 62 -11.99 -7.76 -11.58
N VAL A 63 -11.74 -8.33 -12.77
CA VAL A 63 -12.20 -7.78 -14.06
C VAL A 63 -13.73 -7.73 -14.16
N GLY A 64 -14.44 -8.78 -13.71
CA GLY A 64 -15.90 -8.79 -13.75
C GLY A 64 -16.53 -7.68 -12.92
N GLU A 65 -16.07 -7.51 -11.68
CA GLU A 65 -16.58 -6.47 -10.79
C GLU A 65 -16.20 -5.06 -11.25
N SER A 66 -15.07 -4.87 -11.97
CA SER A 66 -14.72 -3.55 -12.50
C SER A 66 -15.69 -3.04 -13.56
N VAL A 67 -16.30 -3.94 -14.32
CA VAL A 67 -17.35 -3.61 -15.30
C VAL A 67 -18.65 -3.24 -14.58
N GLU A 68 -18.98 -3.92 -13.49
CA GLU A 68 -20.18 -3.64 -12.69
C GLU A 68 -20.05 -2.37 -11.84
N LYS A 69 -18.84 -2.09 -11.33
CA LYS A 69 -18.54 -1.00 -10.38
C LYS A 69 -17.35 -0.15 -10.85
N PRO A 70 -17.41 0.47 -12.05
CA PRO A 70 -16.26 1.17 -12.63
C PRO A 70 -15.79 2.33 -11.75
N LEU A 71 -16.71 3.10 -11.16
CA LEU A 71 -16.36 4.24 -10.33
C LEU A 71 -15.57 3.83 -9.08
N ALA A 72 -15.94 2.72 -8.43
CA ALA A 72 -15.22 2.22 -7.26
C ALA A 72 -13.79 1.79 -7.61
N TYR A 73 -13.60 1.18 -8.79
CA TYR A 73 -12.29 0.79 -9.28
C TYR A 73 -11.41 1.99 -9.63
N TYR A 74 -11.97 3.01 -10.30
CA TYR A 74 -11.24 4.23 -10.59
C TYR A 74 -10.87 4.98 -9.30
N ASP A 75 -11.82 5.14 -8.38
CA ASP A 75 -11.59 5.82 -7.12
C ASP A 75 -10.52 5.10 -6.28
N ASN A 76 -10.60 3.77 -6.15
CA ASN A 76 -9.59 3.02 -5.41
C ASN A 76 -8.24 3.03 -6.12
N ASN A 77 -8.16 2.60 -7.38
CA ASN A 77 -6.88 2.34 -8.03
C ASN A 77 -6.16 3.63 -8.43
N LEU A 78 -6.89 4.64 -8.94
CA LEU A 78 -6.29 5.93 -9.27
C LEU A 78 -6.10 6.77 -8.01
N GLY A 79 -7.11 6.82 -7.12
CA GLY A 79 -7.02 7.61 -5.89
C GLY A 79 -5.88 7.16 -4.97
N SER A 80 -5.71 5.85 -4.76
CA SER A 80 -4.57 5.32 -3.98
C SER A 80 -3.24 5.63 -4.64
N THR A 81 -3.13 5.48 -5.97
CA THR A 81 -1.89 5.77 -6.71
C THR A 81 -1.53 7.25 -6.64
N ILE A 82 -2.50 8.15 -6.84
CA ILE A 82 -2.28 9.60 -6.74
C ILE A 82 -1.84 9.98 -5.32
N SER A 83 -2.58 9.52 -4.30
CA SER A 83 -2.27 9.77 -2.90
C SER A 83 -0.85 9.31 -2.52
N LEU A 84 -0.48 8.09 -2.93
CA LEU A 84 0.85 7.55 -2.71
C LEU A 84 1.94 8.38 -3.40
N LEU A 85 1.73 8.76 -4.66
CA LEU A 85 2.70 9.56 -5.42
C LEU A 85 2.87 10.97 -4.83
N GLU A 86 1.80 11.60 -4.32
CA GLU A 86 1.89 12.87 -3.60
C GLU A 86 2.76 12.75 -2.35
N VAL A 87 2.51 11.73 -1.52
CA VAL A 87 3.31 11.49 -0.30
C VAL A 87 4.77 11.15 -0.63
N MET A 88 5.00 10.35 -1.66
CA MET A 88 6.35 10.05 -2.15
C MET A 88 7.08 11.32 -2.59
N ALA A 89 6.41 12.20 -3.34
CA ALA A 89 6.98 13.47 -3.77
C ALA A 89 7.33 14.37 -2.58
N ASP A 90 6.43 14.49 -1.62
CA ASP A 90 6.63 15.27 -0.38
C ASP A 90 7.79 14.75 0.47
N ALA A 91 7.97 13.44 0.52
CA ALA A 91 9.05 12.77 1.23
C ALA A 91 10.37 12.68 0.42
N GLY A 92 10.38 13.14 -0.84
CA GLY A 92 11.54 13.05 -1.72
C GLY A 92 11.86 11.63 -2.23
N VAL A 93 10.92 10.69 -2.08
CA VAL A 93 11.06 9.29 -2.49
C VAL A 93 10.73 9.15 -3.98
N ARG A 94 11.67 8.61 -4.76
CA ARG A 94 11.55 8.54 -6.24
C ARG A 94 11.60 7.14 -6.83
N ARG A 95 11.76 6.11 -5.99
CA ARG A 95 11.92 4.73 -6.44
C ARG A 95 10.58 4.00 -6.23
N LEU A 96 9.92 3.68 -7.33
CA LEU A 96 8.62 3.01 -7.35
C LEU A 96 8.67 1.81 -8.29
N VAL A 97 8.26 0.66 -7.78
CA VAL A 97 7.84 -0.49 -8.59
C VAL A 97 6.32 -0.54 -8.57
N PHE A 98 5.69 -0.42 -9.73
CA PHE A 98 4.24 -0.40 -9.88
C PHE A 98 3.74 -1.73 -10.45
N SER A 99 2.76 -2.36 -9.78
CA SER A 99 2.12 -3.57 -10.26
C SER A 99 1.10 -3.25 -11.36
N SER A 100 1.53 -3.31 -12.62
CA SER A 100 0.65 -3.22 -13.81
C SER A 100 0.10 -4.58 -14.22
N SER A 101 -1.02 -4.59 -14.96
CA SER A 101 -1.60 -5.75 -15.65
C SER A 101 -1.83 -5.46 -17.13
#